data_AF-W9SFK9-F1
#
_entry.id   AF-W9SFK9-F1
#
_cell.length_a   1.000
_cell.length_b   1.000
_cell.length_c   1.000
_cell.angle_alpha   90.00
_cell.angle_beta   90.00
_cell.angle_gamma   90.00
#
_symmetry.space_group_name_H-M   'P 1'
#
loop_
_entity.id
_entity.type
_entity.pdbx_description
1 polymer ?
#
loop_
_entity_poly.entity_id
_entity_poly.type
_entity_poly.pdbx_seq_one_letter_code
_entity_poly.pdbx_strand_id
1 'polypeptide(L)' 'MQIWQMRTGPRLRTIQCAKGSKIIQATYRFGSSVASPYVPLEVFLLNGDSGQISVLNRTLS' A
#
# COMPACT_ATOMS: atom_id res chain seq x y z
N MET A 1 -4.00 -11.43 2.89
CA MET A 1 -4.26 -10.36 1.91
C MET A 1 -3.51 -10.65 0.60
N GLN A 2 -3.97 -10.15 -0.55
CA GLN A 2 -3.30 -10.39 -1.85
C GLN A 2 -3.07 -9.06 -2.59
N ILE A 3 -1.88 -8.89 -3.17
CA ILE A 3 -1.49 -7.74 -4.00
C ILE A 3 -1.44 -8.19 -5.46
N TRP A 4 -2.11 -7.43 -6.32
CA TRP A 4 -2.23 -7.73 -7.74
C TRP A 4 -1.75 -6.55 -8.57
N GLN A 5 -1.13 -6.84 -9.71
CA GLN A 5 -0.94 -5.84 -10.75
C GLN A 5 -2.27 -5.60 -11.46
N MET A 6 -2.73 -4.35 -11.45
CA MET A 6 -4.00 -3.96 -12.06
C MET A 6 -4.06 -4.22 -13.57
N ARG A 7 -5.25 -4.03 -14.15
CA ARG A 7 -5.63 -4.30 -15.55
C ARG A 7 -5.79 -5.78 -15.86
N THR A 8 -4.72 -6.57 -15.84
CA THR A 8 -4.72 -8.03 -16.08
C THR A 8 -3.40 -8.67 -15.62
N GLY A 9 -2.64 -8.00 -14.75
CA GLY A 9 -1.29 -8.43 -14.41
C GLY A 9 -1.27 -9.59 -13.41
N PRO A 10 -0.11 -10.24 -13.23
CA PRO A 10 0.04 -11.33 -12.28
C PRO A 10 -0.19 -10.86 -10.83
N ARG A 11 -0.43 -11.83 -9.94
CA ARG A 11 -0.36 -11.61 -8.50
C ARG A 11 1.08 -11.31 -8.12
N LEU A 12 1.32 -10.17 -7.49
CA LEU A 12 2.66 -9.72 -7.09
C LEU A 12 3.09 -10.35 -5.76
N ARG A 13 2.20 -10.37 -4.77
CA ARG A 13 2.54 -10.86 -3.42
C ARG A 13 1.32 -11.33 -2.65
N THR A 14 1.52 -12.31 -1.78
CA THR A 14 0.57 -12.69 -0.73
C THR A 14 1.14 -12.30 0.62
N ILE A 15 0.35 -11.61 1.43
CA ILE A 15 0.74 -11.21 2.79
C ILE A 15 -0.11 -11.98 3.78
N GLN A 16 0.55 -12.69 4.69
CA GLN A 16 -0.10 -13.29 5.85
C GLN A 16 -0.47 -12.17 6.82
N CYS A 17 -1.74 -12.14 7.24
CA CYS A 17 -2.26 -11.08 8.09
C CYS A 17 -3.36 -11.62 8.99
N ALA A 18 -3.45 -11.04 10.19
CA ALA A 18 -4.52 -11.32 11.14
C ALA A 18 -5.90 -10.96 10.57
N LYS A 19 -6.95 -11.57 11.13
CA LYS A 19 -8.34 -11.20 10.83
C LYS A 19 -8.54 -9.72 11.16
N GLY A 20 -9.29 -9.00 10.32
CA GLY A 20 -9.54 -7.58 10.52
C GLY A 20 -8.40 -6.64 10.09
N SER A 21 -7.29 -7.16 9.57
CA SER A 21 -6.22 -6.32 9.01
C SER A 21 -6.70 -5.48 7.82
N LYS A 22 -6.17 -4.26 7.69
CA LYS A 22 -6.59 -3.28 6.67
C LYS A 22 -5.39 -2.67 5.95
N ILE A 23 -5.58 -2.35 4.67
CA ILE A 23 -4.67 -1.51 3.91
C ILE A 23 -5.11 -0.05 4.07
N ILE A 24 -4.17 0.82 4.39
CA ILE A 24 -4.39 2.26 4.54
C ILE A 24 -3.45 2.99 3.58
N GLN A 25 -4.02 3.86 2.76
CA GLN A 25 -3.26 4.73 1.87
C GLN A 25 -3.19 6.12 2.51
N ALA A 26 -1.99 6.71 2.58
CA ALA A 26 -1.87 8.10 2.99
C ALA A 26 -2.58 9.01 1.98
N THR A 27 -3.33 9.99 2.47
CA THR A 27 -3.94 11.00 1.61
C THR A 27 -2.84 11.74 0.86
N TYR A 28 -2.98 11.84 -0.46
CA TYR A 28 -2.08 12.63 -1.29
C TYR A 28 -2.07 14.07 -0.81
N ARG A 29 -0.90 14.58 -0.45
CA ARG A 29 -0.74 16.00 -0.11
C ARG A 29 -0.77 16.79 -1.41
N PHE A 30 -1.93 17.34 -1.75
CA PHE A 30 -2.08 18.30 -2.84
C PHE A 30 -1.25 19.55 -2.52
N GLY A 31 -0.04 19.63 -3.08
CA GLY A 31 0.84 20.79 -2.95
C GLY A 31 1.94 20.87 -4.00
N SER A 32 1.87 20.03 -5.05
CA SER A 32 2.91 19.98 -6.06
C SER A 32 2.36 20.53 -7.38
N SER A 33 3.02 21.56 -7.89
CA SER A 33 2.80 22.13 -9.22
C SER A 33 2.72 21.05 -10.31
N VAL A 34 2.04 21.35 -11.41
CA VAL A 34 1.80 20.47 -12.58
C VAL A 34 3.07 19.80 -13.17
N ALA A 35 4.27 20.28 -12.79
CA ALA A 35 5.57 19.77 -13.22
C ALA A 35 6.24 18.78 -12.25
N SER A 36 5.62 18.44 -11.12
CA SER A 36 6.23 17.52 -10.16
C SER A 36 6.12 16.07 -10.63
N PRO A 37 7.20 15.27 -10.53
CA PRO A 37 7.16 13.86 -10.88
C PRO A 37 6.13 13.12 -10.02
N TYR A 38 5.47 12.12 -10.62
CA TYR A 38 4.58 11.23 -9.88
C TYR A 38 5.36 10.50 -8.79
N VAL A 39 5.04 10.81 -7.54
CA VAL A 39 5.54 10.07 -6.37
C VAL A 39 4.45 9.10 -5.94
N PRO A 40 4.68 7.77 -6.01
CA PRO A 40 3.73 6.78 -5.53
C PRO A 40 3.40 7.01 -4.05
N LEU A 41 2.13 6.86 -3.69
CA LEU A 41 1.70 6.98 -2.31
C LEU A 41 2.22 5.82 -1.47
N GLU A 42 2.67 6.15 -0.27
CA GLU A 42 2.95 5.13 0.74
C GLU A 42 1.65 4.44 1.17
N VAL A 43 1.75 3.12 1.27
CA VAL A 43 0.66 2.24 1.67
C VAL A 43 1.11 1.48 2.91
N PHE A 44 0.21 1.36 3.88
CA PHE A 44 0.45 0.75 5.17
C PHE A 44 -0.49 -0.44 5.40
N LEU A 45 -0.02 -1.43 6.16
CA LEU A 45 -0.82 -2.51 6.72
C LEU A 45 -1.09 -2.22 8.19
N LEU A 46 -2.36 -2.08 8.55
CA LEU A 46 -2.83 -2.12 9.92
C LEU A 46 -3.11 -3.57 10.31
N ASN A 47 -2.42 -4.08 11.33
CA ASN A 47 -2.68 -5.38 11.92
C ASN A 47 -3.99 -5.34 12.73
N GLY A 48 -4.90 -6.26 12.43
CA GLY A 48 -6.23 -6.30 13.07
C GLY A 48 -6.21 -6.71 14.55
N ASP A 49 -5.21 -7.48 14.99
CA ASP A 49 -5.12 -7.95 16.38
C ASP A 49 -4.33 -6.97 17.24
N SER A 50 -3.17 -6.52 16.76
CA SER A 50 -2.24 -5.70 17.55
C SER A 50 -2.40 -4.19 17.35
N GLY A 51 -3.14 -3.76 16.32
CA GLY A 51 -3.24 -2.34 15.95
C GLY A 51 -1.95 -1.73 15.39
N GLN A 52 -0.89 -2.53 15.18
CA GLN A 52 0.38 -2.04 14.65
C GLN A 52 0.26 -1.67 13.17
N ILE A 53 1.00 -0.64 12.77
CA ILE A 53 1.07 -0.14 11.40
C ILE A 53 2.45 -0.45 10.81
N SER A 54 2.47 -1.15 9.68
CA SER A 54 3.69 -1.52 8.95
C SER A 54 3.67 -0.96 7.52
N VAL A 55 4.83 -0.52 7.00
CA VAL A 55 4.96 -0.01 5.62
C VAL A 55 4.93 -1.17 4.63
N LEU A 56 4.09 -1.08 3.59
CA LEU A 56 3.96 -2.13 2.56
C LEU A 56 4.89 -1.92 1.35
N ASN A 57 5.39 -0.70 1.14
CA ASN A 57 5.71 -0.17 -0.20
C ASN A 57 7.16 0.27 -0.44
N ARG A 58 8.18 -0.47 0.05
CA ARG A 58 9.59 -0.05 -0.15
C ARG A 58 10.27 -0.59 -1.41
N THR A 59 9.93 -1.78 -1.87
CA THR A 59 10.39 -2.33 -3.17
C THR A 59 9.50 -3.52 -3.54
N LEU A 60 8.64 -3.34 -4.52
CA LEU A 60 7.95 -4.44 -5.22
C LEU A 60 8.77 -4.74 -6.47
N SER A 61 9.97 -5.32 -6.28
CA SER A 61 10.79 -5.85 -7.38
C SER A 61 10.30 -7.22 -7.80
#